data_AF-A0A963IYX5-F1
#
_entry.id   AF-A0A963IYX5-F1
#
_cell.length_a   1.000
_cell.length_b   1.000
_cell.length_c   1.000
_cell.angle_alpha   90.00
_cell.angle_beta   90.00
_cell.angle_gamma   90.00
#
_symmetry.space_group_name_H-M   'P 1'
#
loop_
_entity.id
_entity.type
_entity.pdbx_description
1 polymer ?
#
loop_
_entity_poly.entity_id
_entity_poly.type
_entity_poly.pdbx_seq_one_letter_code
_entity_poly.pdbx_strand_id
1 'polypeptide(L)'
;ATTISLVVMLVVCALGIAGAVAFSRTVVNPLDNAVRVSQAVASGDLTRATPAQGKDEIALLLNALHAMQTSLSHVVSNVRNNAHSVASASAQIAQGNNDLSARTEQQASALEETSASMEELNSTVQANADNARQANQLAVSASTVAVQGGDVVAEVVTTMKGINDSSKKIADIIGVIDGIAFQTNILALNAAVEAARAGDQGRGFAVVASEVRSLAQRSAEAAKEIKGLIHASVERVEQGTMLVDKAGATMTEVVASIRRVTDIVGEISAASNEQSMGVSQVGEAITQMD
;
A
#
# COMPACT_ATOMS: atom_id res chain seq x y z
N ALA A 1 49.14 121.74 -36.96
CA ALA A 1 49.20 120.37 -37.49
C ALA A 1 49.40 119.31 -36.40
N THR A 2 50.22 119.57 -35.37
CA THR A 2 50.60 118.58 -34.33
C THR A 2 49.49 118.22 -33.34
N THR A 3 48.65 119.17 -32.91
CA THR A 3 47.55 118.93 -31.94
C THR A 3 46.39 118.13 -32.53
N ILE A 4 46.00 118.43 -33.78
CA ILE A 4 44.93 117.70 -34.49
C ILE A 4 45.35 116.24 -34.74
N SER A 5 46.62 115.99 -35.11
CA SER A 5 47.14 114.63 -35.31
C SER A 5 47.13 113.79 -34.03
N LEU A 6 47.39 114.40 -32.87
CA LEU A 6 47.38 113.73 -31.56
C LEU A 6 45.96 113.38 -31.09
N VAL A 7 44.98 114.26 -31.33
CA VAL A 7 43.57 114.01 -31.01
C VAL A 7 43.00 112.90 -31.88
N VAL A 8 43.31 112.89 -33.18
CA VAL A 8 42.88 111.81 -34.09
C VAL A 8 43.50 110.47 -33.66
N MET A 9 44.77 110.45 -33.27
CA MET A 9 45.44 109.24 -32.78
C MET A 9 44.82 108.71 -31.47
N LEU A 10 44.46 109.59 -30.54
CA LEU A 10 43.76 109.23 -29.30
C LEU A 10 42.36 108.67 -29.54
N VAL A 11 41.60 109.27 -30.46
CA VAL A 11 40.25 108.80 -30.83
C VAL A 11 40.34 107.44 -31.53
N VAL A 12 41.30 107.24 -32.41
CA VAL A 12 41.54 105.94 -33.07
C VAL A 12 41.95 104.87 -32.05
N CYS A 13 42.84 105.18 -31.10
CA CYS A 13 43.20 104.27 -30.02
C CYS A 13 42.01 103.95 -29.10
N ALA A 14 41.20 104.96 -28.74
CA ALA A 14 40.01 104.76 -27.90
C ALA A 14 38.95 103.90 -28.61
N LEU A 15 38.71 104.13 -29.91
CA LEU A 15 37.84 103.29 -30.73
C LEU A 15 38.40 101.88 -30.92
N GLY A 16 39.72 101.73 -31.06
CA GLY A 16 40.39 100.43 -31.12
C GLY A 16 40.26 99.63 -29.83
N ILE A 17 40.44 100.28 -28.66
CA ILE A 17 40.26 99.66 -27.35
C ILE A 17 38.77 99.33 -27.12
N ALA A 18 37.86 100.25 -27.44
CA ALA A 18 36.42 100.01 -27.33
C ALA A 18 35.97 98.86 -28.25
N GLY A 19 36.49 98.80 -29.47
CA GLY A 19 36.26 97.71 -30.42
C GLY A 19 36.84 96.39 -29.94
N ALA A 20 38.05 96.38 -29.37
CA ALA A 20 38.67 95.18 -28.81
C ALA A 20 37.93 94.66 -27.57
N VAL A 21 37.47 95.56 -26.68
CA VAL A 21 36.66 95.20 -25.51
C VAL A 21 35.28 94.70 -25.93
N ALA A 22 34.65 95.34 -26.91
CA ALA A 22 33.39 94.88 -27.48
C ALA A 22 33.55 93.48 -28.10
N PHE A 23 34.55 93.28 -28.97
CA PHE A 23 34.85 91.99 -29.60
C PHE A 23 35.20 90.89 -28.59
N SER A 24 36.00 91.21 -27.57
CA SER A 24 36.32 90.27 -26.49
C SER A 24 35.06 89.85 -25.72
N ARG A 25 34.15 90.80 -25.43
CA ARG A 25 32.90 90.53 -24.72
C ARG A 25 31.85 89.81 -25.57
N THR A 26 31.75 90.11 -26.87
CA THR A 26 30.72 89.54 -27.75
C THR A 26 31.17 88.29 -28.48
N VAL A 27 32.47 88.05 -28.65
CA VAL A 27 33.00 86.90 -29.41
C VAL A 27 33.88 86.00 -28.56
N VAL A 28 34.94 86.53 -27.93
CA VAL A 28 35.94 85.70 -27.22
C VAL A 28 35.36 85.03 -25.98
N ASN A 29 34.70 85.80 -25.09
CA ASN A 29 34.15 85.27 -23.84
C ASN A 29 33.06 84.19 -24.06
N PRO A 30 32.09 84.36 -24.97
CA PRO A 30 31.12 83.32 -25.28
C PRO A 30 31.73 82.05 -25.88
N LEU A 31 32.74 82.18 -26.74
CA LEU A 31 33.44 81.03 -27.33
C LEU A 31 34.26 80.25 -26.28
N ASP A 32 34.96 80.96 -25.39
CA ASP A 32 35.65 80.32 -24.25
C ASP A 32 34.65 79.55 -23.36
N ASN A 33 33.46 80.11 -23.15
CA ASN A 33 32.39 79.45 -22.41
C ASN A 33 31.88 78.19 -23.14
N ALA A 34 31.69 78.25 -24.46
CA ALA A 34 31.33 77.10 -25.29
C ALA A 34 32.38 75.97 -25.22
N VAL A 35 33.67 76.33 -25.24
CA VAL A 35 34.78 75.38 -25.06
C VAL A 35 34.74 74.73 -23.68
N ARG A 36 34.56 75.52 -22.62
CA ARG A 36 34.46 75.02 -21.23
C ARG A 36 33.25 74.11 -21.00
N VAL A 37 32.12 74.40 -21.64
CA VAL A 37 30.93 73.54 -21.60
C VAL A 37 31.22 72.25 -22.33
N SER A 38 31.80 72.32 -23.53
CA SER A 38 32.16 71.13 -24.31
C SER A 38 33.15 70.24 -23.58
N GLN A 39 34.14 70.81 -22.88
CA GLN A 39 35.07 70.09 -22.01
C GLN A 39 34.37 69.45 -20.81
N ALA A 40 33.42 70.15 -20.17
CA ALA A 40 32.64 69.59 -19.07
C ALA A 40 31.76 68.41 -19.52
N VAL A 41 31.09 68.54 -20.68
CA VAL A 41 30.33 67.46 -21.32
C VAL A 41 31.25 66.28 -21.64
N ALA A 42 32.44 66.54 -22.19
CA ALA A 42 33.44 65.50 -22.47
C ALA A 42 33.96 64.79 -21.21
N SER A 43 34.00 65.48 -20.06
CA SER A 43 34.32 64.87 -18.76
C SER A 43 33.11 64.26 -18.05
N GLY A 44 31.92 64.27 -18.67
CA GLY A 44 30.68 63.70 -18.10
C GLY A 44 29.94 64.62 -17.12
N ASP A 45 30.36 65.88 -16.94
CA ASP A 45 29.65 66.87 -16.15
C ASP A 45 28.60 67.58 -17.02
N LEU A 46 27.36 67.10 -16.92
CA LEU A 46 26.19 67.65 -17.60
C LEU A 46 25.41 68.64 -16.73
N THR A 47 25.96 69.10 -15.61
CA THR A 47 25.25 69.96 -14.64
C THR A 47 25.51 71.45 -14.85
N ARG A 48 26.51 71.81 -15.66
CA ARG A 48 26.86 73.22 -15.90
C ARG A 48 25.76 73.97 -16.65
N ALA A 49 25.46 75.18 -16.18
CA ALA A 49 24.55 76.07 -16.88
C ALA A 49 25.18 76.59 -18.19
N THR A 50 24.39 76.57 -19.26
CA THR A 50 24.72 77.08 -20.60
C THR A 50 23.83 78.29 -20.90
N PRO A 51 24.14 79.48 -20.35
CA PRO A 51 23.37 80.68 -20.66
C PRO A 51 23.66 81.11 -22.11
N ALA A 52 22.69 80.93 -23.00
CA ALA A 52 22.72 81.51 -24.33
C ALA A 52 21.94 82.84 -24.32
N GLN A 53 22.61 83.95 -24.62
CA GLN A 53 21.99 85.26 -24.80
C GLN A 53 22.44 85.84 -26.13
N GLY A 54 21.49 86.29 -26.97
CA GLY A 54 21.78 86.86 -28.29
C GLY A 54 20.95 86.24 -29.41
N LYS A 55 21.14 86.72 -30.64
CA LYS A 55 20.51 86.23 -31.88
C LYS A 55 21.53 85.95 -32.99
N ASP A 56 22.81 85.91 -32.64
CA ASP A 56 23.92 85.65 -33.57
C ASP A 56 24.28 84.16 -33.64
N GLU A 57 25.25 83.82 -34.48
CA GLU A 57 25.72 82.46 -34.72
C GLU A 57 26.32 81.82 -33.44
N ILE A 58 26.85 82.64 -32.53
CA ILE A 58 27.41 82.18 -31.26
C ILE A 58 26.28 81.78 -30.30
N ALA A 59 25.20 82.57 -30.23
CA ALA A 59 24.00 82.21 -29.49
C ALA A 59 23.35 80.93 -30.05
N LEU A 60 23.36 80.74 -31.38
CA LEU A 60 22.90 79.50 -32.01
C LEU A 60 23.76 78.30 -31.59
N LEU A 61 25.10 78.43 -31.59
CA LEU A 61 26.02 77.40 -31.14
C LEU A 61 25.79 77.02 -29.66
N LEU A 62 25.68 78.01 -28.77
CA LEU A 62 25.43 77.78 -27.35
C LEU A 62 24.08 77.10 -27.09
N ASN A 63 23.04 77.48 -27.83
CA ASN A 63 21.73 76.80 -27.78
C ASN A 63 21.80 75.35 -28.27
N ALA A 64 22.54 75.08 -29.35
CA ALA A 64 22.75 73.71 -29.83
C ALA A 64 23.54 72.85 -28.83
N LEU A 65 24.58 73.41 -28.19
CA LEU A 65 25.32 72.75 -27.11
C LEU A 65 24.42 72.48 -25.90
N HIS A 66 23.56 73.42 -25.52
CA HIS A 66 22.59 73.22 -24.44
C HIS A 66 21.60 72.10 -24.77
N ALA A 67 21.06 72.06 -25.99
CA ALA A 67 20.18 70.98 -26.42
C ALA A 67 20.88 69.61 -26.41
N MET A 68 22.13 69.56 -26.88
CA MET A 68 22.97 68.36 -26.83
C MET A 68 23.22 67.89 -25.39
N GLN A 69 23.60 68.80 -24.50
CA GLN A 69 23.81 68.53 -23.07
C GLN A 69 22.54 67.97 -22.41
N THR A 70 21.39 68.59 -22.65
CA THR A 70 20.09 68.13 -22.13
C THR A 70 19.75 66.74 -22.66
N SER A 71 19.91 66.50 -23.96
CA SER A 71 19.68 65.18 -24.56
C SER A 71 20.60 64.10 -23.97
N LEU A 72 21.90 64.40 -23.80
CA LEU A 72 22.84 63.49 -23.15
C LEU A 72 22.46 63.22 -21.69
N SER A 73 22.00 64.23 -20.96
CA SER A 73 21.56 64.10 -19.57
C SER A 73 20.35 63.16 -19.45
N HIS A 74 19.38 63.29 -20.36
CA HIS A 74 18.25 62.37 -20.45
C HIS A 74 18.69 60.94 -20.78
N VAL A 75 19.60 60.76 -21.75
CA VAL A 75 20.11 59.43 -22.11
C VAL A 75 20.83 58.79 -20.92
N VAL A 76 21.73 59.50 -20.26
CA VAL A 76 22.47 59.00 -19.08
C VAL A 76 21.52 58.68 -17.93
N SER A 77 20.53 59.53 -17.67
CA SER A 77 19.50 59.28 -16.64
C SER A 77 18.70 58.02 -16.93
N ASN A 78 18.26 57.83 -18.19
CA ASN A 78 17.54 56.64 -18.62
C ASN A 78 18.41 55.38 -18.51
N VAL A 79 19.68 55.43 -18.92
CA VAL A 79 20.63 54.32 -18.77
C VAL A 79 20.83 53.97 -17.28
N ARG A 80 20.99 54.97 -16.40
CA ARG A 80 21.13 54.76 -14.96
C ARG A 80 19.88 54.12 -14.36
N ASN A 81 18.69 54.59 -14.73
CA ASN A 81 17.43 54.04 -14.23
C ASN A 81 17.25 52.59 -14.71
N ASN A 82 17.53 52.31 -15.97
CA ASN A 82 17.50 50.94 -16.50
C ASN A 82 18.51 50.02 -15.79
N ALA A 83 19.73 50.50 -15.53
CA ALA A 83 20.73 49.74 -14.78
C ALA A 83 20.26 49.43 -13.35
N HIS A 84 19.57 50.38 -12.70
CA HIS A 84 18.97 50.15 -11.38
C HIS A 84 17.84 49.11 -11.44
N SER A 85 16.94 49.20 -12.42
CA SER A 85 15.89 48.19 -12.64
C SER A 85 16.46 46.80 -12.92
N VAL A 86 17.52 46.70 -13.72
CA VAL A 86 18.23 45.44 -13.98
C VAL A 86 18.86 44.90 -12.69
N ALA A 87 19.49 45.75 -11.88
CA ALA A 87 20.07 45.33 -10.59
C ALA A 87 18.99 44.79 -9.64
N SER A 88 17.84 45.46 -9.54
CA SER A 88 16.70 44.99 -8.74
C SER A 88 16.14 43.66 -9.26
N ALA A 89 15.94 43.53 -10.57
CA ALA A 89 15.45 42.30 -11.19
C ALA A 89 16.42 41.13 -10.96
N SER A 90 17.73 41.36 -11.09
CA SER A 90 18.76 40.35 -10.81
C SER A 90 18.76 39.91 -9.34
N ALA A 91 18.54 40.83 -8.39
CA ALA A 91 18.41 40.48 -6.99
C ALA A 91 17.18 39.61 -6.71
N GLN A 92 16.05 39.89 -7.37
CA GLN A 92 14.84 39.07 -7.29
C GLN A 92 15.06 37.68 -7.91
N ILE A 93 15.73 37.59 -9.05
CA ILE A 93 16.09 36.30 -9.68
C ILE A 93 17.00 35.50 -8.75
N ALA A 94 18.02 36.12 -8.15
CA ALA A 94 18.92 35.44 -7.22
C ALA A 94 18.17 34.89 -6.01
N GLN A 95 17.24 35.67 -5.44
CA GLN A 95 16.40 35.21 -4.34
C GLN A 95 15.48 34.05 -4.76
N GLY A 96 14.84 34.15 -5.92
CA GLY A 96 14.01 33.07 -6.46
C GLY A 96 14.80 31.80 -6.77
N ASN A 97 16.05 31.94 -7.21
CA ASN A 97 16.93 30.80 -7.46
C ASN A 97 17.38 30.12 -6.16
N ASN A 98 17.62 30.88 -5.08
CA ASN A 98 17.89 30.31 -3.77
C ASN A 98 16.68 29.55 -3.21
N ASP A 99 15.46 30.09 -3.35
CA ASP A 99 14.23 29.39 -2.97
C ASP A 99 14.02 28.11 -3.79
N LEU A 100 14.22 28.19 -5.11
CA LEU A 100 14.15 27.03 -5.99
C LEU A 100 15.18 25.97 -5.59
N SER A 101 16.43 26.36 -5.31
CA SER A 101 17.48 25.45 -4.86
C SER A 101 17.09 24.73 -3.56
N ALA A 102 16.60 25.47 -2.56
CA ALA A 102 16.16 24.88 -1.30
C ALA A 102 14.99 23.89 -1.49
N ARG A 103 14.04 24.23 -2.38
CA ARG A 103 12.93 23.34 -2.74
C ARG A 103 13.39 22.10 -3.49
N THR A 104 14.37 22.23 -4.38
CA THR A 104 14.96 21.09 -5.10
C THR A 104 15.68 20.15 -4.13
N GLU A 105 16.47 20.68 -3.18
CA GLU A 105 17.11 19.87 -2.14
C GLU A 105 16.09 19.13 -1.27
N GLN A 106 15.03 19.82 -0.85
CA GLN A 106 13.96 19.18 -0.07
C GLN A 106 13.21 18.12 -0.88
N GLN A 107 12.98 18.36 -2.17
CA GLN A 107 12.35 17.39 -3.06
C GLN A 107 13.23 16.16 -3.30
N ALA A 108 14.55 16.34 -3.44
CA ALA A 108 15.51 15.23 -3.55
C ALA A 108 15.49 14.36 -2.29
N SER A 109 15.51 14.98 -1.10
CA SER A 109 15.40 14.23 0.16
C SER A 109 14.08 13.46 0.29
N ALA A 110 12.96 14.04 -0.15
CA ALA A 110 11.67 13.34 -0.17
C ALA A 110 11.64 12.18 -1.18
N LEU A 111 12.33 12.32 -2.32
CA LEU A 111 12.49 11.25 -3.32
C LEU A 111 13.33 10.10 -2.75
N GLU A 112 14.42 10.37 -2.03
CA GLU A 112 15.21 9.33 -1.34
C GLU A 112 14.36 8.54 -0.33
N GLU A 113 13.58 9.23 0.52
CA GLU A 113 12.70 8.56 1.50
C GLU A 113 11.60 7.74 0.82
N THR A 114 11.04 8.26 -0.28
CA THR A 114 10.04 7.54 -1.08
C THR A 114 10.66 6.30 -1.73
N SER A 115 11.88 6.40 -2.26
CA SER A 115 12.62 5.28 -2.85
C SER A 115 12.90 4.17 -1.83
N ALA A 116 13.38 4.54 -0.64
CA ALA A 116 13.59 3.59 0.45
C ALA A 116 12.28 2.90 0.88
N SER A 117 11.18 3.66 0.97
CA SER A 117 9.86 3.13 1.28
C SER A 117 9.35 2.17 0.18
N MET A 118 9.65 2.44 -1.09
CA MET A 118 9.31 1.56 -2.21
C MET A 118 10.10 0.25 -2.16
N GLU A 119 11.36 0.28 -1.77
CA GLU A 119 12.17 -0.93 -1.59
C GLU A 119 11.63 -1.81 -0.45
N GLU A 120 11.26 -1.21 0.68
CA GLU A 120 10.62 -1.90 1.81
C GLU A 120 9.24 -2.47 1.41
N LEU A 121 8.42 -1.71 0.69
CA LEU A 121 7.15 -2.17 0.14
C LEU A 121 7.34 -3.35 -0.81
N ASN A 122 8.32 -3.29 -1.72
CA ASN A 122 8.60 -4.38 -2.65
C ASN A 122 8.99 -5.66 -1.90
N SER A 123 9.88 -5.54 -0.90
CA SER A 123 10.27 -6.65 -0.03
C SER A 123 9.07 -7.28 0.69
N THR A 124 8.18 -6.44 1.24
CA THR A 124 6.97 -6.89 1.95
C THR A 124 5.98 -7.57 1.01
N VAL A 125 5.79 -7.04 -0.20
CA VAL A 125 4.92 -7.63 -1.22
C VAL A 125 5.46 -8.99 -1.68
N GLN A 126 6.77 -9.11 -1.88
CA GLN A 126 7.41 -10.39 -2.24
C GLN A 126 7.25 -11.43 -1.12
N ALA A 127 7.47 -11.03 0.14
CA ALA A 127 7.26 -11.89 1.29
C ALA A 127 5.79 -12.35 1.40
N ASN A 128 4.83 -11.47 1.12
CA ASN A 128 3.41 -11.83 1.09
C ASN A 128 3.09 -12.86 -0.01
N ALA A 129 3.67 -12.71 -1.21
CA ALA A 129 3.49 -13.67 -2.29
C ALA A 129 4.03 -15.06 -1.91
N ASP A 130 5.21 -15.12 -1.27
CA ASP A 130 5.81 -16.38 -0.84
C ASP A 130 5.08 -17.00 0.35
N ASN A 131 4.57 -16.19 1.28
CA ASN A 131 3.70 -16.64 2.37
C ASN A 131 2.39 -17.20 1.84
N ALA A 132 1.79 -16.57 0.83
CA ALA A 132 0.59 -17.08 0.17
C ALA A 132 0.86 -18.44 -0.49
N ARG A 133 1.97 -18.61 -1.21
CA ARG A 133 2.36 -19.91 -1.78
C ARG A 133 2.51 -21.00 -0.71
N GLN A 134 3.17 -20.69 0.40
CA GLN A 134 3.30 -21.64 1.53
C GLN A 134 1.96 -21.98 2.17
N ALA A 135 1.11 -20.98 2.41
CA ALA A 135 -0.24 -21.18 2.94
C ALA A 135 -1.08 -22.07 2.01
N ASN A 136 -0.97 -21.89 0.70
CA ASN A 136 -1.64 -22.72 -0.30
C ASN A 136 -1.20 -24.18 -0.20
N GLN A 137 0.11 -24.42 -0.08
CA GLN A 137 0.65 -25.77 0.05
C GLN A 137 0.20 -26.45 1.37
N LEU A 138 0.17 -25.70 2.47
CA LEU A 138 -0.35 -26.17 3.76
C LEU A 138 -1.84 -26.50 3.68
N ALA A 139 -2.64 -25.65 3.01
CA ALA A 139 -4.06 -25.89 2.80
C ALA A 139 -4.30 -27.17 1.97
N VAL A 140 -3.56 -27.38 0.88
CA VAL A 140 -3.66 -28.61 0.06
C VAL A 140 -3.30 -29.85 0.88
N SER A 141 -2.24 -29.78 1.69
CA SER A 141 -1.84 -30.86 2.60
C SER A 141 -2.94 -31.17 3.63
N ALA A 142 -3.47 -30.13 4.29
CA ALA A 142 -4.56 -30.27 5.24
C ALA A 142 -5.83 -30.84 4.61
N SER A 143 -6.16 -30.44 3.37
CA SER A 143 -7.28 -30.99 2.61
C SER A 143 -7.09 -32.49 2.36
N THR A 144 -5.88 -32.91 1.98
CA THR A 144 -5.53 -34.32 1.76
C THR A 144 -5.72 -35.14 3.04
N VAL A 145 -5.25 -34.63 4.18
CA VAL A 145 -5.42 -35.29 5.49
C VAL A 145 -6.90 -35.37 5.88
N ALA A 146 -7.68 -34.31 5.65
CA ALA A 146 -9.11 -34.31 5.94
C ALA A 146 -9.88 -35.31 5.07
N VAL A 147 -9.52 -35.47 3.79
CA VAL A 147 -10.09 -36.49 2.90
C VAL A 147 -9.78 -37.90 3.43
N GLN A 148 -8.51 -38.18 3.77
CA GLN A 148 -8.13 -39.46 4.36
C GLN A 148 -8.86 -39.73 5.69
N GLY A 149 -9.05 -38.70 6.52
CA GLY A 149 -9.85 -38.79 7.74
C GLY A 149 -11.31 -39.15 7.46
N GLY A 150 -11.90 -38.58 6.39
CA GLY A 150 -13.23 -38.95 5.90
C GLY A 150 -13.33 -40.42 5.47
N ASP A 151 -12.31 -40.92 4.77
CA ASP A 151 -12.25 -42.33 4.32
C ASP A 151 -12.21 -43.30 5.52
N VAL A 152 -11.39 -43.00 6.54
CA VAL A 152 -11.32 -43.80 7.78
C VAL A 152 -12.66 -43.77 8.51
N VAL A 153 -13.32 -42.62 8.59
CA VAL A 153 -14.66 -42.51 9.19
C VAL A 153 -15.67 -43.39 8.44
N ALA A 154 -15.64 -43.40 7.10
CA ALA A 154 -16.51 -44.25 6.29
C ALA A 154 -16.27 -45.76 6.53
N GLU A 155 -15.01 -46.16 6.74
CA GLU A 155 -14.66 -47.54 7.12
C GLU A 155 -15.22 -47.91 8.51
N VAL A 156 -15.17 -46.98 9.47
CA VAL A 156 -15.76 -47.16 10.80
C VAL A 156 -17.28 -47.33 10.73
N VAL A 157 -17.98 -46.52 9.91
CA VAL A 157 -19.43 -46.69 9.69
C VAL A 157 -19.75 -48.08 9.14
N THR A 158 -18.98 -48.53 8.15
CA THR A 158 -19.13 -49.87 7.55
C THR A 158 -18.94 -50.97 8.60
N THR A 159 -17.94 -50.82 9.47
CA THR A 159 -17.67 -51.76 10.56
C THR A 159 -18.79 -51.77 11.59
N MET A 160 -19.31 -50.61 12.00
CA MET A 160 -20.43 -50.49 12.94
C MET A 160 -21.69 -51.16 12.38
N LYS A 161 -21.96 -51.01 11.08
CA LYS A 161 -23.05 -51.71 10.40
C LYS A 161 -22.87 -53.24 10.46
N GLY A 162 -21.67 -53.73 10.21
CA GLY A 162 -21.34 -55.16 10.35
C GLY A 162 -21.51 -55.70 11.78
N ILE A 163 -21.15 -54.90 12.80
CA ILE A 163 -21.38 -55.24 14.22
C ILE A 163 -22.88 -55.29 14.53
N ASN A 164 -23.67 -54.32 14.03
CA ASN A 164 -25.11 -54.30 14.21
C ASN A 164 -25.77 -55.55 13.60
N ASP A 165 -25.41 -55.89 12.37
CA ASP A 165 -25.93 -57.08 11.67
C ASP A 165 -25.53 -58.38 12.38
N SER A 166 -24.30 -58.46 12.88
CA SER A 166 -23.83 -59.61 13.67
C SER A 166 -24.58 -59.72 15.00
N SER A 167 -24.84 -58.60 15.67
CA SER A 167 -25.57 -58.55 16.94
C SER A 167 -27.02 -59.00 16.78
N LYS A 168 -27.69 -58.61 15.68
CA LYS A 168 -29.03 -59.12 15.32
C LYS A 168 -29.04 -60.63 15.12
N LYS A 169 -28.07 -61.19 14.39
CA LYS A 169 -27.95 -62.65 14.23
C LYS A 169 -27.76 -63.36 15.57
N ILE A 170 -26.96 -62.81 16.47
CA ILE A 170 -26.79 -63.37 17.82
C ILE A 170 -28.13 -63.33 18.57
N ALA A 171 -28.87 -62.22 18.51
CA ALA A 171 -30.19 -62.11 19.14
C ALA A 171 -31.17 -63.19 18.64
N ASP A 172 -31.17 -63.49 17.34
CA ASP A 172 -31.98 -64.55 16.75
C ASP A 172 -31.57 -65.94 17.27
N ILE A 173 -30.27 -66.23 17.34
CA ILE A 173 -29.73 -67.50 17.87
C ILE A 173 -30.12 -67.67 19.34
N ILE A 174 -29.99 -66.62 20.16
CA ILE A 174 -30.38 -66.64 21.56
C ILE A 174 -31.89 -66.87 21.71
N GLY A 175 -32.71 -66.31 20.80
CA GLY A 175 -34.13 -66.62 20.72
C GLY A 175 -34.43 -68.10 20.48
N VAL A 176 -33.66 -68.76 19.60
CA VAL A 176 -33.77 -70.21 19.39
C VAL A 176 -33.36 -70.99 20.64
N ILE A 177 -32.28 -70.60 21.31
CA ILE A 177 -31.80 -71.26 22.55
C ILE A 177 -32.83 -71.15 23.67
N ASP A 178 -33.45 -69.98 23.86
CA ASP A 178 -34.54 -69.78 24.81
C ASP A 178 -35.74 -70.70 24.47
N GLY A 179 -36.08 -70.82 23.19
CA GLY A 179 -37.08 -71.77 22.69
C GLY A 179 -36.74 -73.24 23.00
N ILE A 180 -35.49 -73.66 22.82
CA ILE A 180 -35.01 -75.02 23.16
C ILE A 180 -35.07 -75.25 24.67
N ALA A 181 -34.66 -74.28 25.48
CA ALA A 181 -34.73 -74.36 26.94
C ALA A 181 -36.18 -74.51 27.41
N PHE A 182 -37.11 -73.75 26.83
CA PHE A 182 -38.54 -73.89 27.10
C PHE A 182 -39.08 -75.28 26.73
N GLN A 183 -38.78 -75.78 25.52
CA GLN A 183 -39.16 -77.12 25.09
C GLN A 183 -38.60 -78.20 26.02
N THR A 184 -37.33 -78.09 26.40
CA THR A 184 -36.66 -79.02 27.32
C THR A 184 -37.32 -79.03 28.70
N ASN A 185 -37.70 -77.86 29.22
CA ASN A 185 -38.43 -77.72 30.48
C ASN A 185 -39.81 -78.40 30.42
N ILE A 186 -40.53 -78.30 29.30
CA ILE A 186 -41.81 -79.00 29.10
C ILE A 186 -41.60 -80.52 28.97
N LEU A 187 -40.59 -80.98 28.22
CA LEU A 187 -40.27 -82.41 28.12
C LEU A 187 -39.91 -83.01 29.49
N ALA A 188 -39.08 -82.31 30.26
CA ALA A 188 -38.67 -82.72 31.59
C ALA A 188 -39.85 -82.79 32.57
N LEU A 189 -40.78 -81.83 32.50
CA LEU A 189 -42.03 -81.87 33.25
C LEU A 189 -42.87 -83.09 32.88
N ASN A 190 -43.06 -83.36 31.59
CA ASN A 190 -43.81 -84.54 31.13
C ASN A 190 -43.15 -85.84 31.58
N ALA A 191 -41.82 -85.94 31.52
CA ALA A 191 -41.06 -87.10 32.00
C ALA A 191 -41.19 -87.28 33.51
N ALA A 192 -41.18 -86.20 34.30
CA ALA A 192 -41.39 -86.25 35.74
C ALA A 192 -42.79 -86.77 36.10
N VAL A 193 -43.82 -86.36 35.33
CA VAL A 193 -45.20 -86.85 35.48
C VAL A 193 -45.29 -88.34 35.17
N GLU A 194 -44.69 -88.81 34.08
CA GLU A 194 -44.72 -90.23 33.71
C GLU A 194 -43.90 -91.09 34.70
N ALA A 195 -42.78 -90.58 35.20
CA ALA A 195 -41.99 -91.22 36.25
C ALA A 195 -42.78 -91.35 37.57
N ALA A 196 -43.56 -90.34 37.95
CA ALA A 196 -44.47 -90.42 39.10
C ALA A 196 -45.58 -91.47 38.89
N ARG A 197 -46.05 -91.62 37.65
CA ARG A 197 -47.06 -92.62 37.26
C ARG A 197 -46.54 -94.06 37.36
N ALA A 198 -45.25 -94.28 37.11
CA ALA A 198 -44.60 -95.59 37.21
C ALA A 198 -44.27 -96.03 38.67
N GLY A 199 -44.59 -95.20 39.68
CA GLY A 199 -44.40 -95.52 41.09
C GLY A 199 -42.93 -95.77 41.47
N ASP A 200 -42.66 -96.82 42.26
CA ASP A 200 -41.31 -97.10 42.78
C ASP A 200 -40.28 -97.42 41.69
N GLN A 201 -40.72 -97.95 40.54
CA GLN A 201 -39.84 -98.24 39.39
C GLN A 201 -39.39 -96.96 38.65
N GLY A 202 -40.11 -95.84 38.83
CA GLY A 202 -39.83 -94.56 38.19
C GLY A 202 -38.96 -93.60 39.00
N ARG A 203 -38.59 -93.91 40.25
CA ARG A 203 -37.87 -92.97 41.14
C ARG A 203 -36.56 -92.45 40.56
N GLY A 204 -35.78 -93.31 39.90
CA GLY A 204 -34.54 -92.90 39.24
C GLY A 204 -34.78 -91.92 38.08
N PHE A 205 -35.82 -92.16 37.28
CA PHE A 205 -36.22 -91.28 36.17
C PHE A 205 -36.78 -89.93 36.66
N ALA A 206 -37.50 -89.92 37.79
CA ALA A 206 -38.03 -88.69 38.36
C ALA A 206 -36.92 -87.71 38.80
N VAL A 207 -35.81 -88.23 39.37
CA VAL A 207 -34.65 -87.41 39.75
C VAL A 207 -33.97 -86.80 38.53
N VAL A 208 -33.73 -87.60 37.48
CA VAL A 208 -33.14 -87.11 36.23
C VAL A 208 -34.05 -86.05 35.58
N ALA A 209 -35.37 -86.28 35.56
CA ALA A 209 -36.32 -85.32 35.01
C ALA A 209 -36.31 -83.99 35.79
N SER A 210 -36.19 -84.01 37.11
CA SER A 210 -36.04 -82.80 37.92
C SER A 210 -34.73 -82.06 37.65
N GLU A 211 -33.62 -82.78 37.48
CA GLU A 211 -32.31 -82.19 37.18
C GLU A 211 -32.29 -81.55 35.78
N VAL A 212 -32.83 -82.24 34.78
CA VAL A 212 -32.98 -81.71 33.41
C VAL A 212 -33.87 -80.48 33.40
N ARG A 213 -34.94 -80.46 34.21
CA ARG A 213 -35.82 -79.29 34.34
C ARG A 213 -35.09 -78.10 34.95
N SER A 214 -34.33 -78.32 36.03
CA SER A 214 -33.51 -77.29 36.67
C SER A 214 -32.48 -76.71 35.69
N LEU A 215 -31.80 -77.57 34.93
CA LEU A 215 -30.85 -77.16 33.89
C LEU A 215 -31.53 -76.33 32.79
N ALA A 216 -32.71 -76.74 32.33
CA ALA A 216 -33.48 -76.01 31.33
C ALA A 216 -33.90 -74.61 31.81
N GLN A 217 -34.33 -74.47 33.08
CA GLN A 217 -34.63 -73.17 33.67
C GLN A 217 -33.40 -72.27 33.76
N ARG A 218 -32.25 -72.83 34.18
CA ARG A 218 -30.96 -72.09 34.20
C ARG A 218 -30.53 -71.65 32.80
N SER A 219 -30.73 -72.48 31.78
CA SER A 219 -30.44 -72.12 30.39
C SER A 219 -31.34 -70.99 29.88
N ALA A 220 -32.63 -71.00 30.22
CA ALA A 220 -33.56 -69.92 29.84
C ALA A 220 -33.19 -68.58 30.52
N GLU A 221 -32.82 -68.62 31.81
CA GLU A 221 -32.35 -67.44 32.53
C GLU A 221 -31.08 -66.85 31.91
N ALA A 222 -30.08 -67.69 31.62
CA ALA A 222 -28.86 -67.28 30.94
C ALA A 222 -29.14 -66.71 29.53
N ALA A 223 -30.04 -67.34 28.77
CA ALA A 223 -30.45 -66.83 27.45
C ALA A 223 -31.08 -65.43 27.57
N LYS A 224 -31.92 -65.20 28.58
CA LYS A 224 -32.53 -63.89 28.83
C LYS A 224 -31.49 -62.82 29.20
N GLU A 225 -30.51 -63.14 30.02
CA GLU A 225 -29.41 -62.23 30.35
C GLU A 225 -28.59 -61.86 29.11
N ILE A 226 -28.20 -62.85 28.30
CA ILE A 226 -27.45 -62.60 27.05
C ILE A 226 -28.28 -61.73 26.10
N LYS A 227 -29.59 -61.99 25.96
CA LYS A 227 -30.49 -61.18 25.14
C LYS A 227 -30.49 -59.71 25.58
N GLY A 228 -30.49 -59.45 26.89
CA GLY A 228 -30.38 -58.10 27.46
C GLY A 228 -29.06 -57.42 27.09
N LEU A 229 -27.93 -58.14 27.21
CA LEU A 229 -26.61 -57.63 26.84
C LEU A 229 -26.48 -57.32 25.34
N ILE A 230 -27.08 -58.16 24.48
CA ILE A 230 -27.10 -57.94 23.04
C ILE A 230 -27.95 -56.72 22.68
N HIS A 231 -29.13 -56.55 23.29
CA HIS A 231 -29.95 -55.37 23.08
C HIS A 231 -29.20 -54.08 23.48
N ALA A 232 -28.56 -54.07 24.64
CA ALA A 232 -27.75 -52.94 25.08
C ALA A 232 -26.57 -52.66 24.14
N SER A 233 -25.98 -53.70 23.55
CA SER A 233 -24.89 -53.55 22.59
C SER A 233 -25.38 -52.96 21.26
N VAL A 234 -26.54 -53.39 20.76
CA VAL A 234 -27.17 -52.82 19.55
C VAL A 234 -27.45 -51.33 19.74
N GLU A 235 -28.06 -50.95 20.86
CA GLU A 235 -28.36 -49.54 21.16
C GLU A 235 -27.08 -48.67 21.20
N ARG A 236 -25.99 -49.17 21.80
CA ARG A 236 -24.70 -48.47 21.82
C ARG A 236 -24.07 -48.35 20.43
N VAL A 237 -24.20 -49.37 19.59
CA VAL A 237 -23.68 -49.35 18.21
C VAL A 237 -24.48 -48.37 17.35
N GLU A 238 -25.81 -48.29 17.51
CA GLU A 238 -26.65 -47.31 16.83
C GLU A 238 -26.28 -45.88 17.23
N GLN A 239 -26.12 -45.61 18.53
CA GLN A 239 -25.63 -44.31 19.02
C GLN A 239 -24.22 -43.98 18.48
N GLY A 240 -23.31 -44.96 18.49
CA GLY A 240 -21.98 -44.81 17.92
C GLY A 240 -22.01 -44.50 16.41
N THR A 241 -22.88 -45.17 15.66
CA THR A 241 -23.05 -44.92 14.22
C THR A 241 -23.49 -43.49 13.95
N MET A 242 -24.47 -42.97 14.70
CA MET A 242 -24.91 -41.57 14.55
C MET A 242 -23.78 -40.55 14.82
N LEU A 243 -22.94 -40.81 15.82
CA LEU A 243 -21.81 -39.92 16.13
C LEU A 243 -20.74 -39.94 15.03
N VAL A 244 -20.46 -41.12 14.48
CA VAL A 244 -19.49 -41.30 13.39
C VAL A 244 -20.00 -40.69 12.08
N ASP A 245 -21.30 -40.84 11.76
CA ASP A 245 -21.92 -40.18 10.61
C ASP A 245 -21.81 -38.65 10.71
N LYS A 246 -22.06 -38.08 11.90
CA LYS A 246 -21.86 -36.65 12.16
C LYS A 246 -20.40 -36.23 12.00
N ALA A 247 -19.46 -37.06 12.45
CA ALA A 247 -18.03 -36.80 12.24
C ALA A 247 -17.67 -36.80 10.74
N GLY A 248 -18.25 -37.69 9.94
CA GLY A 248 -18.05 -37.75 8.49
C GLY A 248 -18.60 -36.52 7.77
N ALA A 249 -19.80 -36.06 8.14
CA ALA A 249 -20.35 -34.80 7.64
C ALA A 249 -19.45 -33.60 7.98
N THR A 250 -18.93 -33.56 9.22
CA THR A 250 -18.01 -32.51 9.67
C THR A 250 -16.71 -32.51 8.86
N MET A 251 -16.15 -33.69 8.54
CA MET A 251 -14.96 -33.78 7.68
C MET A 251 -15.21 -33.22 6.27
N THR A 252 -16.41 -33.44 5.72
CA THR A 252 -16.81 -32.87 4.42
C THR A 252 -16.86 -31.34 4.48
N GLU A 253 -17.41 -30.77 5.55
CA GLU A 253 -17.44 -29.32 5.77
C GLU A 253 -16.03 -28.73 5.96
N VAL A 254 -15.14 -29.45 6.64
CA VAL A 254 -13.72 -29.07 6.79
C VAL A 254 -13.03 -29.01 5.43
N VAL A 255 -13.18 -30.04 4.59
CA VAL A 255 -12.62 -30.06 3.23
C VAL A 255 -13.15 -28.88 2.40
N ALA A 256 -14.45 -28.60 2.44
CA ALA A 256 -15.04 -27.47 1.74
C ALA A 256 -14.51 -26.12 2.25
N SER A 257 -14.27 -26.00 3.56
CA SER A 257 -13.71 -24.78 4.16
C SER A 257 -12.25 -24.57 3.79
N ILE A 258 -11.44 -25.64 3.76
CA ILE A 258 -10.04 -25.57 3.33
C ILE A 258 -9.96 -25.16 1.86
N ARG A 259 -10.84 -25.67 0.99
CA ARG A 259 -10.89 -25.24 -0.42
C ARG A 259 -11.12 -23.74 -0.57
N ARG A 260 -12.05 -23.17 0.20
CA ARG A 260 -12.26 -21.70 0.21
C ARG A 260 -11.02 -20.94 0.66
N VAL A 261 -10.26 -21.47 1.62
CA VAL A 261 -8.98 -20.87 2.03
C VAL A 261 -7.96 -20.92 0.89
N THR A 262 -7.85 -22.05 0.19
CA THR A 262 -6.99 -22.20 -1.01
C THR A 262 -7.34 -21.14 -2.07
N ASP A 263 -8.63 -20.92 -2.34
CA ASP A 263 -9.08 -19.92 -3.32
C ASP A 263 -8.66 -18.50 -2.92
N ILE A 264 -8.92 -18.10 -1.66
CA ILE A 264 -8.53 -16.78 -1.12
C ILE A 264 -7.01 -16.59 -1.17
N VAL A 265 -6.25 -17.61 -0.82
CA VAL A 265 -4.79 -17.55 -0.86
C VAL A 265 -4.28 -17.41 -2.30
N GLY A 266 -4.97 -18.04 -3.27
CA GLY A 266 -4.73 -17.85 -4.70
C GLY A 266 -4.96 -16.39 -5.14
N GLU A 267 -6.05 -15.78 -4.69
CA GLU A 267 -6.34 -14.35 -4.95
C GLU A 267 -5.28 -13.43 -4.32
N ILE A 268 -4.84 -13.69 -3.09
CA ILE A 268 -3.76 -12.94 -2.44
C ILE A 268 -2.47 -13.04 -3.25
N SER A 269 -2.10 -14.24 -3.71
CA SER A 269 -0.89 -14.43 -4.51
C SER A 269 -0.95 -13.66 -5.83
N ALA A 270 -2.10 -13.65 -6.50
CA ALA A 270 -2.30 -12.86 -7.72
C ALA A 270 -2.21 -11.36 -7.45
N ALA A 271 -2.89 -10.87 -6.40
CA ALA A 271 -2.86 -9.46 -6.01
C ALA A 271 -1.46 -8.99 -5.60
N SER A 272 -0.70 -9.81 -4.86
CA SER A 272 0.69 -9.49 -4.51
C SER A 272 1.59 -9.42 -5.75
N ASN A 273 1.38 -10.28 -6.75
CA ASN A 273 2.13 -10.21 -7.99
C ASN A 273 1.82 -8.93 -8.79
N GLU A 274 0.55 -8.52 -8.83
CA GLU A 274 0.14 -7.24 -9.43
C GLU A 274 0.73 -6.03 -8.68
N GLN A 275 0.69 -6.06 -7.35
CA GLN A 275 1.33 -5.04 -6.51
C GLN A 275 2.84 -4.94 -6.77
N SER A 276 3.54 -6.06 -6.91
CA SER A 276 5.00 -6.06 -7.17
C SER A 276 5.31 -5.38 -8.51
N MET A 277 4.53 -5.67 -9.56
CA MET A 277 4.66 -4.97 -10.85
C MET A 277 4.38 -3.47 -10.71
N GLY A 278 3.34 -3.10 -9.96
CA GLY A 278 3.01 -1.70 -9.69
C GLY A 278 4.11 -0.95 -8.95
N VAL A 279 4.69 -1.56 -7.91
CA VAL A 279 5.82 -0.99 -7.15
C VAL A 279 7.05 -0.84 -8.04
N SER A 280 7.36 -1.83 -8.89
CA SER A 280 8.46 -1.74 -9.85
C SER A 280 8.28 -0.58 -10.83
N GLN A 281 7.05 -0.35 -11.31
CA GLN A 281 6.76 0.75 -12.23
C GLN A 281 6.91 2.13 -11.56
N VAL A 282 6.48 2.24 -10.29
CA VAL A 282 6.69 3.48 -9.53
C VAL A 282 8.17 3.71 -9.23
N GLY A 283 8.93 2.65 -8.94
CA GLY A 283 10.38 2.73 -8.76
C GLY A 283 11.11 3.23 -10.02
N GLU A 284 10.69 2.78 -11.21
CA GLU A 284 11.22 3.29 -12.48
C GLU A 284 10.87 4.79 -12.68
N ALA A 285 9.65 5.20 -12.35
CA ALA A 285 9.25 6.61 -12.41
C ALA A 285 10.03 7.51 -11.44
N ILE A 286 10.33 7.03 -10.23
CA ILE A 286 11.18 7.72 -9.25
C ILE A 286 12.59 7.90 -9.79
N THR A 287 13.15 6.86 -10.41
CA THR A 287 14.49 6.90 -11.02
C THR A 287 14.57 7.88 -12.20
N GLN A 288 13.45 8.18 -12.84
CA GLN A 288 13.38 9.20 -13.90
C GLN A 288 13.25 10.64 -13.35
N MET A 289 12.85 10.79 -12.09
CA MET A 289 12.74 12.09 -11.41
C MET A 289 14.03 12.51 -10.69
N ASP A 290 14.88 11.55 -10.34
CA ASP A 290 16.25 11.73 -9.85
C ASP A 290 17.21 12.13 -10.98
#